data_AF-U9SNM0-F1
#
_entry.id   AF-U9SNM0-F1
#
_cell.length_a   1.000
_cell.length_b   1.000
_cell.length_c   1.000
_cell.angle_alpha   90.00
_cell.angle_beta   90.00
_cell.angle_gamma   90.00
#
_symmetry.space_group_name_H-M   'P 1'
#
loop_
_entity.id
_entity.type
_entity.pdbx_description
1 polymer ?
#
loop_
_entity_poly.entity_id
_entity_poly.type
_entity_poly.pdbx_seq_one_letter_code
_entity_poly.pdbx_strand_id
1 'polypeptide(L)'
;LTPTKKSPNLTSKIVAADLEALILPNGNNKVYMASWYNGEIAKVYDITQYGNNTNTMLVFFWQELINQNNGSTVYFHNFGGYDAILSLPALLELPFTFSPVMKDGEIISIKVLGRKNKLILEIKDSIRILPGALAKLAKDWGAETQKDHFPHYFWKDCVENTLRYIGPIPAYTYFEPKRTSPKDYKEMVKIFENRYWSFLEVSKTYILGDVKATYQILTKYFETLISKFPIDPLAVYSAPSAAFRIWRTTQLPLLNQDGLKVYDLSHNLDSELRSSYCGGIVDVYRPHLVGEGYYYDVNSLYPTAMCKPMPVGMPTLEELTVNQFLEGNFYGFIEALIEAPANEYIGLLPIKYQGKLICPGGTFKGIFFSEELRFALNNGYQLLGITKAYSFKRGTNTFLQLITQLNEMKITAQLNKQPTIRNLAKLLMNSMYGRFGMHPSLTKHQFIDNDCLETLNSQWQMEAQIDFGNISLVTLLLNQEWILKNKGKAELIKDLNELGNKTNVAIASAVTAHSRMIINQYKLLALSLGLELYYSDTDSLVLNGPLPSKYLDSASLGKLKLEHKIKEGIFVMPKVY
;
A
#
# COMPACT_ATOMS: atom_id res chain seq x y z
N LEU A 1 -27.37 0.77 9.81
CA LEU A 1 -26.31 -0.06 10.42
C LEU A 1 -25.92 0.56 11.74
N THR A 2 -26.31 -0.05 12.86
CA THR A 2 -26.04 0.47 14.20
C THR A 2 -24.57 0.19 14.56
N PRO A 3 -23.77 1.20 14.97
CA PRO A 3 -22.42 0.98 15.46
C PRO A 3 -22.42 -0.08 16.58
N THR A 4 -21.37 -0.88 16.67
CA THR A 4 -21.20 -1.87 17.74
C THR A 4 -21.33 -1.19 19.11
N LYS A 5 -22.32 -1.64 19.90
CA LYS A 5 -22.77 -1.03 21.17
C LYS A 5 -21.79 -1.08 22.35
N LYS A 6 -20.54 -1.47 22.12
CA LYS A 6 -19.40 -1.34 23.05
C LYS A 6 -18.17 -1.14 22.17
N SER A 7 -17.59 0.06 22.15
CA SER A 7 -16.21 0.20 21.71
C SER A 7 -15.38 -0.65 22.67
N PRO A 8 -14.75 -1.76 22.24
CA PRO A 8 -13.73 -2.40 23.07
C PRO A 8 -12.73 -1.30 23.45
N ASN A 9 -12.23 -1.32 24.70
CA ASN A 9 -11.13 -0.46 25.12
C ASN A 9 -9.91 -0.82 24.24
N LEU A 10 -9.83 -0.15 23.09
CA LEU A 10 -8.88 -0.45 22.03
C LEU A 10 -7.50 0.09 22.40
N THR A 11 -7.50 1.24 23.06
CA THR A 11 -6.32 1.92 23.58
C THR A 11 -5.52 1.04 24.53
N SER A 12 -6.18 0.18 25.32
CA SER A 12 -5.49 -0.77 26.20
C SER A 12 -4.90 -1.99 25.49
N LYS A 13 -5.01 -2.08 24.16
CA LYS A 13 -4.46 -3.17 23.34
C LYS A 13 -3.41 -2.69 22.33
N ILE A 14 -3.11 -1.40 22.29
CA ILE A 14 -2.10 -0.85 21.38
C ILE A 14 -0.83 -0.59 22.18
N VAL A 15 0.29 -1.07 21.66
CA VAL A 15 1.62 -0.72 22.15
C VAL A 15 2.40 -0.17 20.97
N ALA A 16 3.10 0.94 21.15
CA ALA A 16 4.06 1.44 20.19
C ALA A 16 5.48 1.12 20.69
N ALA A 17 6.37 0.76 19.79
CA ALA A 17 7.76 0.47 20.09
C ALA A 17 8.67 0.99 18.97
N ASP A 18 9.92 1.26 19.32
CA ASP A 18 10.90 1.88 18.41
C ASP A 18 12.32 1.58 18.87
N LEU A 19 13.29 1.65 17.95
CA LEU A 19 14.71 1.44 18.20
C LEU A 19 15.56 2.59 17.64
N GLU A 20 16.63 2.93 18.33
CA GLU A 20 17.65 3.87 17.84
C GLU A 20 19.00 3.21 17.68
N ALA A 21 19.67 3.50 16.57
CA ALA A 21 20.98 2.95 16.25
C ALA A 21 21.99 4.02 15.86
N LEU A 22 23.26 3.77 16.20
CA LEU A 22 24.40 4.52 15.69
C LEU A 22 24.80 3.95 14.33
N ILE A 23 25.07 4.84 13.38
CA ILE A 23 25.72 4.48 12.12
C ILE A 23 27.23 4.46 12.38
N LEU A 24 27.83 3.27 12.36
CA LEU A 24 29.27 3.09 12.55
C LEU A 24 30.03 3.51 11.27
N PRO A 25 31.33 3.84 11.36
CA PRO A 25 32.14 4.24 10.20
C PRO A 25 32.21 3.19 9.07
N ASN A 26 31.96 1.92 9.39
CA ASN A 26 31.90 0.83 8.42
C ASN A 26 30.50 0.67 7.76
N GLY A 27 29.55 1.55 8.07
CA GLY A 27 28.18 1.52 7.56
C GLY A 27 27.23 0.62 8.36
N ASN A 28 27.71 -0.15 9.34
CA ASN A 28 26.84 -1.01 10.15
C ASN A 28 26.08 -0.19 11.19
N ASN A 29 24.83 -0.60 11.46
CA ASN A 29 24.03 0.00 12.52
C ASN A 29 24.24 -0.75 13.85
N LYS A 30 24.53 -0.01 14.92
CA LYS A 30 24.57 -0.55 16.28
C LYS A 30 23.44 0.04 17.10
N VAL A 31 22.42 -0.78 17.41
CA VAL A 31 21.29 -0.36 18.26
C VAL A 31 21.81 -0.05 19.66
N TYR A 32 21.54 1.17 20.12
CA TYR A 32 21.96 1.67 21.43
C TYR A 32 20.78 2.02 22.35
N MET A 33 19.57 2.12 21.79
CA MET A 33 18.37 2.41 22.56
C MET A 33 17.16 1.67 22.01
N ALA A 34 16.25 1.29 22.90
CA ALA A 34 14.95 0.74 22.55
C ALA A 34 13.89 1.35 23.47
N SER A 35 12.67 1.53 22.97
CA SER A 35 11.57 2.02 23.81
C SER A 35 10.24 1.39 23.43
N TRP A 36 9.34 1.30 24.39
CA TRP A 36 7.93 0.99 24.14
C TRP A 36 7.02 1.82 25.05
N TYR A 37 5.81 2.07 24.56
CA TYR A 37 4.75 2.81 25.25
C TYR A 37 3.38 2.17 24.98
N ASN A 38 2.61 1.89 26.03
CA ASN A 38 1.29 1.24 25.93
C ASN A 38 0.10 2.16 26.25
N GLY A 39 0.33 3.47 26.39
CA GLY A 39 -0.68 4.45 26.79
C GLY A 39 -0.65 4.81 28.28
N GLU A 40 -0.03 3.97 29.11
CA GLU A 40 0.08 4.19 30.57
C GLU A 40 1.55 4.18 31.01
N ILE A 41 2.28 3.15 30.60
CA ILE A 41 3.68 2.92 30.95
C ILE A 41 4.54 3.15 29.72
N ALA A 42 5.63 3.88 29.91
CA ALA A 42 6.72 3.98 28.96
C ALA A 42 8.00 3.38 29.56
N LYS A 43 8.72 2.60 28.76
CA LYS A 43 10.04 2.07 29.12
C LYS A 43 11.07 2.46 28.07
N VAL A 44 12.27 2.79 28.52
CA VAL A 44 13.41 3.10 27.66
C VAL A 44 14.59 2.26 28.16
N TYR A 45 15.25 1.59 27.23
CA TYR A 45 16.39 0.72 27.47
C TYR A 45 17.59 1.36 26.81
N ASP A 46 18.62 1.61 27.59
CA ASP A 46 19.87 2.22 27.16
C ASP A 46 20.98 1.19 27.22
N ILE A 47 21.70 0.98 26.13
CA ILE A 47 22.75 -0.03 26.01
C ILE A 47 23.83 0.09 27.10
N THR A 48 24.05 1.29 27.65
CA THR A 48 25.04 1.48 28.73
C THR A 48 24.67 0.73 30.01
N GLN A 49 23.39 0.45 30.21
CA GLN A 49 22.88 -0.32 31.36
C GLN A 49 23.06 -1.85 31.17
N TYR A 50 23.43 -2.29 29.97
CA TYR A 50 23.54 -3.70 29.58
C TYR A 50 24.95 -4.04 29.07
N GLY A 51 25.97 -3.48 29.73
CA GLY A 51 27.37 -3.74 29.39
C GLY A 51 27.77 -3.31 27.98
N ASN A 52 27.07 -2.32 27.39
CA ASN A 52 27.24 -1.88 26.01
C ASN A 52 27.04 -2.99 24.95
N ASN A 53 26.27 -4.03 25.30
CA ASN A 53 25.91 -5.14 24.43
C ASN A 53 24.49 -4.97 23.88
N THR A 54 24.39 -4.83 22.55
CA THR A 54 23.12 -4.62 21.85
C THR A 54 22.18 -5.81 22.01
N ASN A 55 22.69 -7.04 21.86
CA ASN A 55 21.87 -8.24 21.94
C ASN A 55 21.29 -8.42 23.34
N THR A 56 22.13 -8.27 24.38
CA THR A 56 21.68 -8.33 25.77
C THR A 56 20.57 -7.32 26.05
N MET A 57 20.76 -6.04 25.68
CA MET A 57 19.72 -5.01 25.84
C MET A 57 18.42 -5.39 25.12
N LEU A 58 18.51 -5.86 23.87
CA LEU A 58 17.34 -6.22 23.07
C LEU A 58 16.60 -7.45 23.59
N VAL A 59 17.31 -8.46 24.12
CA VAL A 59 16.69 -9.62 24.79
C VAL A 59 15.87 -9.15 26.00
N PHE A 60 16.44 -8.27 26.84
CA PHE A 60 15.72 -7.69 27.98
C PHE A 60 14.52 -6.84 27.54
N PHE A 61 14.70 -6.01 26.52
CA PHE A 61 13.62 -5.20 25.93
C PHE A 61 12.46 -6.09 25.46
N TRP A 62 12.74 -7.12 24.66
CA TRP A 62 11.69 -8.02 24.14
C TRP A 62 11.02 -8.81 25.26
N GLN A 63 11.79 -9.32 26.22
CA GLN A 63 11.25 -10.06 27.35
C GLN A 63 10.30 -9.19 28.19
N GLU A 64 10.68 -7.96 28.54
CA GLU A 64 9.82 -7.08 29.33
C GLU A 64 8.61 -6.60 28.52
N LEU A 65 8.79 -6.24 27.25
CA LEU A 65 7.72 -5.84 26.34
C LEU A 65 6.66 -6.95 26.21
N ILE A 66 7.07 -8.19 25.98
CA ILE A 66 6.15 -9.33 25.84
C ILE A 66 5.43 -9.63 27.16
N ASN A 67 6.16 -9.61 28.28
CA ASN A 67 5.59 -9.95 29.59
C ASN A 67 4.57 -8.91 30.08
N GLN A 68 4.81 -7.62 29.83
CA GLN A 68 3.92 -6.55 30.32
C GLN A 68 2.74 -6.26 29.39
N ASN A 69 2.76 -6.75 28.16
CA ASN A 69 1.76 -6.37 27.14
C ASN A 69 1.02 -7.57 26.51
N ASN A 70 0.82 -8.64 27.28
CA ASN A 70 0.07 -9.82 26.84
C ASN A 70 -1.37 -9.45 26.40
N GLY A 71 -1.80 -9.98 25.25
CA GLY A 71 -3.10 -9.71 24.63
C GLY A 71 -3.15 -8.44 23.77
N SER A 72 -2.03 -7.75 23.61
CA SER A 72 -1.92 -6.51 22.84
C SER A 72 -1.39 -6.73 21.42
N THR A 73 -1.44 -5.68 20.61
CA THR A 73 -0.74 -5.57 19.33
C THR A 73 0.33 -4.49 19.46
N VAL A 74 1.56 -4.87 19.17
CA VAL A 74 2.75 -4.02 19.24
C VAL A 74 3.03 -3.48 17.84
N TYR A 75 3.22 -2.18 17.72
CA TYR A 75 3.46 -1.50 16.46
C TYR A 75 4.81 -0.82 16.48
N PHE A 76 5.64 -1.16 15.50
CA PHE A 76 6.81 -0.36 15.12
C PHE A 76 6.46 0.43 13.86
N HIS A 77 7.07 1.59 13.67
CA HIS A 77 6.86 2.38 12.46
C HIS A 77 7.97 2.12 11.46
N ASN A 78 7.66 1.37 10.39
CA ASN A 78 8.62 0.82 9.43
C ASN A 78 9.38 -0.41 9.95
N PHE A 79 8.67 -1.30 10.66
CA PHE A 79 9.24 -2.51 11.26
C PHE A 79 10.02 -3.35 10.25
N GLY A 80 9.39 -3.72 9.13
CA GLY A 80 9.97 -4.63 8.14
C GLY A 80 11.18 -4.05 7.40
N GLY A 81 11.25 -2.72 7.31
CA GLY A 81 12.34 -2.02 6.62
C GLY A 81 13.52 -1.64 7.52
N TYR A 82 13.39 -1.73 8.85
CA TYR A 82 14.45 -1.30 9.77
C TYR A 82 14.51 -2.13 11.06
N ASP A 83 13.57 -1.93 12.00
CA ASP A 83 13.67 -2.47 13.36
C ASP A 83 13.73 -4.00 13.41
N ALA A 84 12.98 -4.67 12.53
CA ALA A 84 12.97 -6.13 12.44
C ALA A 84 14.38 -6.66 12.13
N ILE A 85 15.08 -6.05 11.17
CA ILE A 85 16.42 -6.48 10.74
C ILE A 85 17.40 -6.41 11.92
N LEU A 86 17.28 -5.38 12.75
CA LEU A 86 18.22 -5.12 13.84
C LEU A 86 17.91 -5.86 15.15
N SER A 87 16.66 -6.30 15.36
CA SER A 87 16.21 -6.83 16.65
C SER A 87 15.63 -8.23 16.63
N LEU A 88 15.43 -8.82 15.46
CA LEU A 88 14.92 -10.17 15.31
C LEU A 88 15.84 -11.26 15.91
N PRO A 89 17.19 -11.19 15.82
CA PRO A 89 18.05 -12.18 16.49
C PRO A 89 17.73 -12.32 17.99
N ALA A 90 17.67 -11.20 18.71
CA ALA A 90 17.36 -11.16 20.13
C ALA A 90 15.92 -11.63 20.44
N LEU A 91 14.95 -11.35 19.55
CA LEU A 91 13.58 -11.83 19.70
C LEU A 91 13.50 -13.35 19.60
N LEU A 92 14.20 -13.94 18.62
CA LEU A 92 14.17 -15.37 18.32
C LEU A 92 14.89 -16.23 19.37
N GLU A 93 15.75 -15.64 20.21
CA GLU A 93 16.36 -16.31 21.38
C GLU A 93 15.34 -16.60 22.50
N LEU A 94 14.20 -15.91 22.51
CA LEU A 94 13.20 -16.06 23.56
C LEU A 94 12.44 -17.39 23.43
N PRO A 95 11.97 -17.98 24.55
CA PRO A 95 11.29 -19.28 24.56
C PRO A 95 9.84 -19.20 24.08
N PHE A 96 9.62 -18.66 22.89
CA PHE A 96 8.34 -18.53 22.20
C PHE A 96 8.42 -19.12 20.79
N THR A 97 7.25 -19.39 20.21
CA THR A 97 7.14 -19.74 18.79
C THR A 97 6.70 -18.52 18.00
N PHE A 98 7.33 -18.28 16.86
CA PHE A 98 7.10 -17.11 16.04
C PHE A 98 6.46 -17.50 14.70
N SER A 99 5.38 -16.83 14.33
CA SER A 99 4.73 -17.03 13.03
C SER A 99 4.78 -15.72 12.23
N PRO A 100 5.65 -15.62 11.21
CA PRO A 100 5.80 -14.41 10.42
C PRO A 100 4.70 -14.33 9.35
N VAL A 101 4.33 -13.10 9.02
CA VAL A 101 3.60 -12.76 7.80
C VAL A 101 4.50 -11.83 7.00
N MET A 102 4.81 -12.24 5.78
CA MET A 102 5.67 -11.48 4.87
C MET A 102 4.88 -10.90 3.71
N LYS A 103 5.41 -9.84 3.12
CA LYS A 103 4.96 -9.34 1.83
C LYS A 103 6.14 -8.69 1.10
N ASP A 104 6.35 -9.06 -0.16
CA ASP A 104 7.38 -8.47 -1.03
C ASP A 104 8.79 -8.49 -0.39
N GLY A 105 9.14 -9.58 0.31
CA GLY A 105 10.43 -9.76 0.98
C GLY A 105 10.54 -9.12 2.37
N GLU A 106 9.52 -8.39 2.84
CA GLU A 106 9.56 -7.73 4.15
C GLU A 106 8.56 -8.33 5.15
N ILE A 107 8.92 -8.32 6.43
CA ILE A 107 8.04 -8.74 7.53
C ILE A 107 6.98 -7.66 7.77
N ILE A 108 5.70 -8.02 7.65
CA ILE A 108 4.59 -7.11 7.97
C ILE A 108 3.97 -7.41 9.34
N SER A 109 4.12 -8.64 9.84
CA SER A 109 3.68 -9.04 11.17
C SER A 109 4.45 -10.25 11.69
N ILE A 110 4.60 -10.36 13.00
CA ILE A 110 5.03 -11.58 13.69
C ILE A 110 4.05 -11.86 14.82
N LYS A 111 3.42 -13.03 14.79
CA LYS A 111 2.67 -13.54 15.94
C LYS A 111 3.62 -14.23 16.90
N VAL A 112 3.59 -13.81 18.17
CA VAL A 112 4.33 -14.42 19.26
C VAL A 112 3.41 -15.39 19.98
N LEU A 113 3.75 -16.67 19.94
CA LEU A 113 2.95 -17.78 20.45
C LEU A 113 3.64 -18.41 21.67
N GLY A 114 2.87 -18.62 22.73
CA GLY A 114 3.31 -19.34 23.91
C GLY A 114 2.96 -20.83 23.82
N ARG A 115 2.95 -21.49 24.98
CA ARG A 115 2.58 -22.92 25.10
C ARG A 115 1.21 -23.20 24.47
N LYS A 116 1.10 -24.36 23.81
CA LYS A 116 -0.12 -24.81 23.09
C LYS A 116 -0.59 -23.82 22.00
N ASN A 117 0.34 -23.12 21.34
CA ASN A 117 0.06 -22.14 20.28
C ASN A 117 -0.88 -20.99 20.71
N LYS A 118 -0.92 -20.66 22.01
CA LYS A 118 -1.69 -19.52 22.50
C LYS A 118 -1.03 -18.22 22.03
N LEU A 119 -1.76 -17.38 21.30
CA LEU A 119 -1.30 -16.05 20.94
C LEU A 119 -1.04 -15.21 22.21
N ILE A 120 0.19 -14.75 22.37
CA ILE A 120 0.61 -13.86 23.47
C ILE A 120 0.46 -12.41 23.04
N LEU A 121 1.04 -12.05 21.90
CA LEU A 121 0.85 -10.76 21.26
C LEU A 121 1.15 -10.87 19.76
N GLU A 122 0.83 -9.82 19.02
CA GLU A 122 1.19 -9.69 17.61
C GLU A 122 2.00 -8.41 17.40
N ILE A 123 3.16 -8.52 16.75
CA ILE A 123 4.00 -7.39 16.35
C ILE A 123 3.62 -7.02 14.91
N LYS A 124 3.42 -5.74 14.61
CA LYS A 124 2.98 -5.25 13.30
C LYS A 124 3.77 -4.04 12.85
N ASP A 125 3.84 -3.90 11.53
CA ASP A 125 4.37 -2.71 10.91
C ASP A 125 3.28 -1.66 10.66
N SER A 126 3.32 -0.55 11.40
CA SER A 126 2.34 0.53 11.26
C SER A 126 2.44 1.27 9.93
N ILE A 127 3.61 1.29 9.25
CA ILE A 127 3.76 2.01 7.97
C ILE A 127 2.92 1.35 6.87
N ARG A 128 2.63 0.05 7.00
CA ARG A 128 1.76 -0.69 6.07
C ARG A 128 0.31 -0.26 6.21
N ILE A 129 -0.10 0.16 7.42
CA ILE A 129 -1.44 0.65 7.74
C ILE A 129 -1.59 2.13 7.41
N LEU A 130 -0.59 2.93 7.79
CA LEU A 130 -0.53 4.38 7.57
C LEU A 130 0.76 4.71 6.81
N PRO A 131 0.73 4.70 5.46
CA PRO A 131 1.92 5.00 4.66
C PRO A 131 2.32 6.47 4.77
N GLY A 132 3.55 6.72 5.21
CA GLY A 132 4.14 8.05 5.30
C GLY A 132 5.14 8.15 6.45
N ALA A 133 5.99 9.17 6.41
CA ALA A 133 6.92 9.42 7.51
C ALA A 133 6.19 9.82 8.79
N LEU A 134 6.68 9.33 9.95
CA LEU A 134 6.07 9.58 11.26
C LEU A 134 5.80 11.06 11.54
N ALA A 135 6.73 11.97 11.23
CA ALA A 135 6.53 13.42 11.41
C ALA A 135 5.32 13.96 10.62
N LYS A 136 5.17 13.50 9.37
CA LYS A 136 4.03 13.90 8.53
C LYS A 136 2.74 13.31 9.08
N LEU A 137 2.76 12.06 9.53
CA LEU A 137 1.58 11.42 10.13
C LEU A 137 1.18 12.09 11.45
N ALA A 138 2.14 12.47 12.30
CA ALA A 138 1.87 13.19 13.54
C ALA A 138 1.13 14.50 13.28
N LYS A 139 1.51 15.23 12.23
CA LYS A 139 0.79 16.43 11.78
C LYS A 139 -0.58 16.11 11.18
N ASP A 140 -0.63 15.17 10.24
CA ASP A 140 -1.84 14.83 9.47
C ASP A 140 -2.97 14.25 10.34
N TRP A 141 -2.61 13.56 11.42
CA TRP A 141 -3.54 12.94 12.39
C TRP A 141 -3.67 13.77 13.68
N GLY A 142 -3.00 14.93 13.74
CA GLY A 142 -3.05 15.86 14.86
C GLY A 142 -2.59 15.24 16.17
N ALA A 143 -1.57 14.39 16.17
CA ALA A 143 -0.98 13.82 17.38
C ALA A 143 -0.52 14.94 18.34
N GLU A 144 -0.62 14.71 19.64
CA GLU A 144 -0.20 15.70 20.64
C GLU A 144 1.33 15.80 20.68
N THR A 145 1.99 14.66 20.55
CA THR A 145 3.44 14.55 20.41
C THR A 145 3.80 14.67 18.93
N GLN A 146 4.54 15.72 18.58
CA GLN A 146 5.15 15.86 17.27
C GLN A 146 6.54 15.22 17.27
N LYS A 147 6.98 14.71 16.12
CA LYS A 147 8.32 14.15 15.97
C LYS A 147 9.36 15.27 16.02
N ASP A 148 10.39 15.09 16.82
CA ASP A 148 11.49 16.05 16.98
C ASP A 148 12.60 15.78 15.94
N HIS A 149 13.70 16.51 16.03
CA HIS A 149 14.86 16.39 15.15
C HIS A 149 16.06 15.82 15.91
N PHE A 150 16.88 15.00 15.23
CA PHE A 150 18.02 14.32 15.86
C PHE A 150 19.25 14.31 14.93
N PRO A 151 20.48 14.45 15.46
CA PRO A 151 21.71 14.38 14.68
C PRO A 151 22.13 12.93 14.40
N HIS A 152 21.44 12.26 13.48
CA HIS A 152 21.59 10.82 13.19
C HIS A 152 23.02 10.43 12.73
N TYR A 153 23.81 11.37 12.21
CA TYR A 153 25.17 11.11 11.73
C TYR A 153 26.25 11.48 12.74
N PHE A 154 25.88 11.92 13.95
CA PHE A 154 26.87 12.28 14.96
C PHE A 154 27.68 11.06 15.42
N TRP A 155 28.99 11.14 15.26
CA TRP A 155 29.95 10.10 15.64
C TRP A 155 31.17 10.76 16.28
N LYS A 156 31.57 10.27 17.46
CA LYS A 156 32.75 10.73 18.20
C LYS A 156 33.68 9.57 18.49
N ASP A 157 34.57 9.28 17.55
CA ASP A 157 35.68 8.31 17.58
C ASP A 157 35.29 6.84 17.81
N CYS A 158 34.53 6.54 18.87
CA CYS A 158 34.01 5.23 19.22
C CYS A 158 32.58 5.33 19.80
N VAL A 159 31.93 4.17 19.94
CA VAL A 159 30.57 4.07 20.51
C VAL A 159 30.51 4.69 21.92
N GLU A 160 31.45 4.34 22.80
CA GLU A 160 31.46 4.79 24.19
C GLU A 160 31.57 6.32 24.32
N ASN A 161 32.48 6.93 23.54
CA ASN A 161 32.66 8.38 23.51
C ASN A 161 31.47 9.11 22.88
N THR A 162 30.83 8.50 21.88
CA THR A 162 29.62 9.04 21.25
C THR A 162 28.46 9.07 22.25
N LEU A 163 28.19 7.94 22.91
CA LEU A 163 27.10 7.83 23.88
C LEU A 163 27.34 8.73 25.12
N ARG A 164 28.57 8.84 25.61
CA ARG A 164 28.91 9.71 26.75
C ARG A 164 29.07 11.19 26.39
N TYR A 165 28.82 11.58 25.13
CA TYR A 165 29.02 12.96 24.72
C TYR A 165 28.08 13.91 25.46
N ILE A 166 28.69 14.88 26.14
CA ILE A 166 28.04 16.04 26.74
C ILE A 166 28.85 17.26 26.31
N GLY A 167 28.25 18.19 25.57
CA GLY A 167 28.95 19.36 25.05
C GLY A 167 28.04 20.24 24.19
N PRO A 168 28.60 21.09 23.30
CA PRO A 168 27.81 21.84 22.34
C PRO A 168 26.92 20.94 21.46
N ILE A 169 25.76 21.44 21.04
CA ILE A 169 24.91 20.74 20.07
C ILE A 169 25.70 20.43 18.78
N PRO A 170 25.55 19.24 18.18
CA PRO A 170 26.21 18.91 16.93
C PRO A 170 25.93 19.92 15.81
N ALA A 171 26.90 20.12 14.92
CA ALA A 171 26.74 20.94 13.72
C ALA A 171 25.62 20.39 12.81
N TYR A 172 25.00 21.25 12.00
CA TYR A 172 23.92 20.86 11.06
C TYR A 172 24.32 19.72 10.11
N THR A 173 25.60 19.58 9.79
CA THR A 173 26.13 18.48 8.95
C THR A 173 25.87 17.09 9.52
N TYR A 174 25.58 16.97 10.82
CA TYR A 174 25.22 15.71 11.46
C TYR A 174 23.72 15.38 11.39
N PHE A 175 22.91 16.27 10.81
CA PHE A 175 21.47 16.09 10.63
C PHE A 175 21.14 15.68 9.19
N GLU A 176 20.14 14.83 9.02
CA GLU A 176 19.60 14.46 7.70
C GLU A 176 18.80 15.64 7.12
N PRO A 177 19.25 16.28 6.01
CA PRO A 177 18.57 17.45 5.45
C PRO A 177 17.14 17.18 5.00
N LYS A 178 16.80 15.93 4.66
CA LYS A 178 15.42 15.55 4.33
C LYS A 178 14.48 15.54 5.53
N ARG A 179 15.02 15.44 6.75
CA ARG A 179 14.28 15.36 8.02
C ARG A 179 14.34 16.63 8.83
N THR A 180 15.43 17.39 8.73
CA THR A 180 15.68 18.60 9.52
C THR A 180 16.03 19.75 8.61
N SER A 181 15.19 20.79 8.57
CA SER A 181 15.50 21.96 7.77
C SER A 181 16.50 22.88 8.49
N PRO A 182 17.19 23.80 7.76
CA PRO A 182 18.03 24.82 8.40
C PRO A 182 17.27 25.72 9.39
N LYS A 183 15.94 25.85 9.23
CA LYS A 183 15.09 26.59 10.17
C LYS A 183 14.91 25.79 11.47
N ASP A 184 14.55 24.52 11.37
CA ASP A 184 14.34 23.65 12.52
C ASP A 184 15.63 23.51 13.34
N TYR A 185 16.77 23.34 12.67
CA TYR A 185 18.08 23.32 13.32
C TYR A 185 18.38 24.59 14.11
N LYS A 186 18.10 25.78 13.54
CA LYS A 186 18.28 27.05 14.25
C LYS A 186 17.39 27.16 15.48
N GLU A 187 16.18 26.62 15.43
CA GLU A 187 15.29 26.54 16.58
C GLU A 187 15.84 25.60 17.67
N MET A 188 16.41 24.45 17.29
CA MET A 188 17.12 23.57 18.22
C MET A 188 18.33 24.24 18.88
N VAL A 189 19.16 24.96 18.12
CA VAL A 189 20.36 25.63 18.66
C VAL A 189 19.97 26.60 19.78
N LYS A 190 18.87 27.35 19.64
CA LYS A 190 18.34 28.25 20.67
C LYS A 190 18.01 27.52 21.99
N ILE A 191 17.50 26.30 21.91
CA ILE A 191 17.18 25.48 23.09
C ILE A 191 18.45 25.08 23.87
N PHE A 192 19.60 25.03 23.20
CA PHE A 192 20.90 24.65 23.78
C PHE A 192 21.89 25.81 23.89
N GLU A 193 21.45 27.07 23.73
CA GLU A 193 22.32 28.25 23.87
C GLU A 193 22.96 28.34 25.27
N ASN A 194 22.21 27.96 26.31
CA ASN A 194 22.63 28.10 27.71
C ASN A 194 22.76 26.74 28.44
N ARG A 195 22.83 25.62 27.71
CA ARG A 195 23.00 24.28 28.31
C ARG A 195 23.70 23.32 27.36
N TYR A 196 24.46 22.38 27.91
CA TYR A 196 25.07 21.33 27.09
C TYR A 196 24.04 20.34 26.55
N TRP A 197 24.28 19.89 25.33
CA TRP A 197 23.61 18.79 24.66
C TRP A 197 24.23 17.48 25.12
N SER A 198 23.41 16.58 25.67
CA SER A 198 23.79 15.23 26.09
C SER A 198 23.21 14.24 25.09
N PHE A 199 24.07 13.40 24.48
CA PHE A 199 23.64 12.45 23.46
C PHE A 199 22.55 11.52 24.00
N LEU A 200 22.84 10.80 25.10
CA LEU A 200 21.90 9.84 25.67
C LEU A 200 20.60 10.47 26.18
N GLU A 201 20.65 11.63 26.84
CA GLU A 201 19.43 12.26 27.38
C GLU A 201 18.52 12.80 26.27
N VAL A 202 19.10 13.32 25.20
CA VAL A 202 18.33 13.77 24.03
C VAL A 202 17.80 12.55 23.26
N SER A 203 18.59 11.50 23.07
CA SER A 203 18.12 10.23 22.47
C SER A 203 16.94 9.63 23.23
N LYS A 204 16.99 9.59 24.57
CA LYS A 204 15.89 9.10 25.42
C LYS A 204 14.61 9.91 25.22
N THR A 205 14.74 11.23 25.14
CA THR A 205 13.60 12.12 24.89
C THR A 205 13.02 11.91 23.49
N TYR A 206 13.90 11.77 22.49
CA TYR A 206 13.55 11.58 21.09
C TYR A 206 12.80 10.27 20.84
N ILE A 207 13.38 9.13 21.23
CA ILE A 207 12.76 7.80 21.04
C ILE A 207 11.44 7.67 21.82
N LEU A 208 11.36 8.28 23.02
CA LEU A 208 10.14 8.32 23.80
C LEU A 208 9.05 9.15 23.10
N GLY A 209 9.44 10.25 22.45
CA GLY A 209 8.57 11.05 21.60
C GLY A 209 8.02 10.24 20.42
N ASP A 210 8.86 9.43 19.78
CA ASP A 210 8.49 8.61 18.63
C ASP A 210 7.50 7.50 18.96
N VAL A 211 7.70 6.75 20.05
CA VAL A 211 6.72 5.74 20.49
C VAL A 211 5.40 6.40 20.93
N LYS A 212 5.44 7.56 21.58
CA LYS A 212 4.22 8.30 21.96
C LYS A 212 3.46 8.82 20.74
N ALA A 213 4.16 9.42 19.79
CA ALA A 213 3.56 9.89 18.54
C ALA A 213 2.92 8.72 17.77
N THR A 214 3.63 7.61 17.62
CA THR A 214 3.12 6.39 16.97
C THR A 214 1.85 5.87 17.66
N TYR A 215 1.85 5.76 18.98
CA TYR A 215 0.68 5.37 19.77
C TYR A 215 -0.51 6.31 19.53
N GLN A 216 -0.29 7.62 19.63
CA GLN A 216 -1.35 8.63 19.48
C GLN A 216 -1.94 8.64 18.06
N ILE A 217 -1.11 8.49 17.03
CA ILE A 217 -1.55 8.40 15.63
C ILE A 217 -2.44 7.16 15.43
N LEU A 218 -1.97 5.99 15.89
CA LEU A 218 -2.70 4.73 15.74
C LEU A 218 -4.03 4.74 16.50
N THR A 219 -4.03 5.25 17.73
CA THR A 219 -5.25 5.43 18.52
C THR A 219 -6.26 6.30 17.78
N LYS A 220 -5.87 7.51 17.34
CA LYS A 220 -6.77 8.40 16.59
C LYS A 220 -7.28 7.76 15.30
N TYR A 221 -6.41 7.08 14.56
CA TYR A 221 -6.78 6.37 13.34
C TYR A 221 -7.83 5.28 13.62
N PHE A 222 -7.54 4.36 14.54
CA PHE A 222 -8.41 3.23 14.77
C PHE A 222 -9.72 3.60 15.47
N GLU A 223 -9.71 4.56 16.41
CA GLU A 223 -10.94 5.11 16.99
C GLU A 223 -11.84 5.70 15.91
N THR A 224 -11.25 6.50 15.00
CA THR A 224 -11.99 7.06 13.86
C THR A 224 -12.52 5.94 12.97
N LEU A 225 -11.71 4.92 12.68
CA LEU A 225 -12.07 3.77 11.83
C LEU A 225 -13.29 3.01 12.39
N ILE A 226 -13.28 2.63 13.67
CA ILE A 226 -14.36 1.86 14.28
C ILE A 226 -15.62 2.70 14.52
N SER A 227 -15.48 4.02 14.68
CA SER A 227 -16.63 4.93 14.78
C SER A 227 -17.43 4.99 13.48
N LYS A 228 -16.79 4.67 12.34
CA LYS A 228 -17.40 4.74 11.00
C LYS A 228 -17.72 3.37 10.42
N PHE A 229 -16.98 2.32 10.78
CA PHE A 229 -17.09 1.01 10.15
C PHE A 229 -17.11 -0.13 11.17
N PRO A 230 -17.97 -1.14 11.00
CA PRO A 230 -18.10 -2.26 11.93
C PRO A 230 -17.04 -3.34 11.68
N ILE A 231 -15.76 -2.99 11.83
CA ILE A 231 -14.64 -3.92 11.67
C ILE A 231 -13.79 -3.99 12.94
N ASP A 232 -13.12 -5.12 13.15
CA ASP A 232 -12.05 -5.21 14.14
C ASP A 232 -10.79 -4.50 13.59
N PRO A 233 -10.37 -3.37 14.21
CA PRO A 233 -9.22 -2.60 13.76
C PRO A 233 -7.91 -3.35 13.94
N LEU A 234 -7.79 -4.20 14.96
CA LEU A 234 -6.55 -4.95 15.24
C LEU A 234 -6.35 -6.10 14.26
N ALA A 235 -7.37 -6.50 13.50
CA ALA A 235 -7.24 -7.50 12.44
C ALA A 235 -6.66 -6.92 11.12
N VAL A 236 -6.41 -5.61 11.07
CA VAL A 236 -5.82 -4.91 9.93
C VAL A 236 -4.30 -5.12 9.90
N TYR A 237 -3.77 -5.36 8.70
CA TYR A 237 -2.33 -5.46 8.44
C TYR A 237 -1.80 -4.34 7.55
N SER A 238 -2.68 -3.68 6.79
CA SER A 238 -2.31 -2.63 5.85
C SER A 238 -3.51 -1.79 5.44
N ALA A 239 -3.28 -0.64 4.78
CA ALA A 239 -4.36 0.18 4.24
C ALA A 239 -5.27 -0.60 3.25
N PRO A 240 -4.74 -1.41 2.30
CA PRO A 240 -5.58 -2.30 1.49
C PRO A 240 -6.31 -3.36 2.31
N SER A 241 -5.70 -3.89 3.38
CA SER A 241 -6.37 -4.84 4.30
C SER A 241 -7.57 -4.20 5.00
N ALA A 242 -7.44 -2.95 5.47
CA ALA A 242 -8.53 -2.19 6.05
C ALA A 242 -9.66 -1.97 5.04
N ALA A 243 -9.33 -1.41 3.87
CA ALA A 243 -10.33 -1.13 2.82
C ALA A 243 -11.07 -2.39 2.39
N PHE A 244 -10.36 -3.50 2.17
CA PHE A 244 -10.97 -4.77 1.77
C PHE A 244 -11.82 -5.41 2.88
N ARG A 245 -11.42 -5.30 4.15
CA ARG A 245 -12.25 -5.74 5.28
C ARG A 245 -13.55 -4.95 5.35
N ILE A 246 -13.47 -3.62 5.26
CA ILE A 246 -14.66 -2.75 5.24
C ILE A 246 -15.56 -3.12 4.06
N TRP A 247 -14.98 -3.26 2.86
CA TRP A 247 -15.70 -3.66 1.67
C TRP A 247 -16.45 -5.00 1.86
N ARG A 248 -15.77 -6.03 2.40
CA ARG A 248 -16.42 -7.33 2.68
C ARG A 248 -17.53 -7.25 3.71
N THR A 249 -17.40 -6.38 4.71
CA THR A 249 -18.39 -6.25 5.78
C THR A 249 -19.58 -5.37 5.41
N THR A 250 -19.36 -4.34 4.59
CA THR A 250 -20.36 -3.28 4.35
C THR A 250 -20.92 -3.29 2.92
N GLN A 251 -20.06 -3.50 1.91
CA GLN A 251 -20.43 -3.39 0.50
C GLN A 251 -20.82 -4.74 -0.12
N LEU A 252 -20.02 -5.78 0.09
CA LEU A 252 -20.26 -7.11 -0.46
C LEU A 252 -21.65 -7.68 -0.10
N PRO A 253 -22.21 -7.48 1.12
CA PRO A 253 -23.56 -7.93 1.42
C PRO A 253 -24.64 -7.30 0.53
N LEU A 254 -24.47 -6.05 0.07
CA LEU A 254 -25.39 -5.40 -0.85
C LEU A 254 -25.37 -6.08 -2.22
N LEU A 255 -24.17 -6.39 -2.72
CA LEU A 255 -24.03 -7.16 -3.96
C LEU A 255 -24.64 -8.57 -3.86
N ASN A 256 -24.50 -9.22 -2.70
CA ASN A 256 -25.11 -10.53 -2.45
C ASN A 256 -26.65 -10.48 -2.44
N GLN A 257 -27.25 -9.36 -2.01
CA GLN A 257 -28.71 -9.16 -2.08
C GLN A 257 -29.19 -9.07 -3.53
N ASP A 258 -28.35 -8.58 -4.44
CA ASP A 258 -28.60 -8.60 -5.89
C ASP A 258 -28.43 -10.01 -6.52
N GLY A 259 -28.17 -11.05 -5.72
CA GLY A 259 -27.91 -12.42 -6.20
C GLY A 259 -26.56 -12.58 -6.88
N LEU A 260 -25.65 -11.63 -6.72
CA LEU A 260 -24.32 -11.61 -7.33
C LEU A 260 -23.24 -11.95 -6.29
N LYS A 261 -22.13 -12.52 -6.74
CA LYS A 261 -21.00 -12.93 -5.88
C LYS A 261 -19.68 -12.52 -6.50
N VAL A 262 -18.70 -12.18 -5.67
CA VAL A 262 -17.30 -12.03 -6.09
C VAL A 262 -16.55 -13.31 -5.74
N TYR A 263 -16.02 -13.98 -6.76
CA TYR A 263 -15.23 -15.20 -6.61
C TYR A 263 -13.74 -14.87 -6.55
N ASP A 264 -12.98 -15.72 -5.86
CA ASP A 264 -11.51 -15.70 -5.94
C ASP A 264 -11.08 -16.32 -7.26
N LEU A 265 -10.33 -15.56 -8.06
CA LEU A 265 -9.82 -15.98 -9.36
C LEU A 265 -8.32 -16.31 -9.37
N SER A 266 -7.67 -16.24 -8.20
CA SER A 266 -6.22 -16.38 -8.06
C SER A 266 -5.65 -17.70 -8.62
N HIS A 267 -6.45 -18.75 -8.66
CA HIS A 267 -5.98 -20.11 -8.94
C HIS A 267 -6.57 -20.75 -10.21
N ASN A 268 -7.45 -20.04 -10.92
CA ASN A 268 -8.14 -20.58 -12.09
C ASN A 268 -7.97 -19.72 -13.35
N LEU A 269 -8.26 -18.43 -13.27
CA LEU A 269 -8.37 -17.54 -14.43
C LEU A 269 -7.40 -16.36 -14.36
N ASP A 270 -6.58 -16.30 -13.32
CA ASP A 270 -5.61 -15.24 -13.14
C ASP A 270 -4.68 -15.14 -14.35
N SER A 271 -3.97 -16.23 -14.69
CA SER A 271 -3.05 -16.29 -15.82
C SER A 271 -3.71 -15.95 -17.16
N GLU A 272 -4.98 -16.31 -17.34
CA GLU A 272 -5.74 -16.05 -18.57
C GLU A 272 -6.13 -14.58 -18.72
N LEU A 273 -6.50 -13.91 -17.62
CA LEU A 273 -7.02 -12.54 -17.66
C LEU A 273 -5.98 -11.48 -17.27
N ARG A 274 -4.83 -11.87 -16.68
CA ARG A 274 -3.82 -10.96 -16.12
C ARG A 274 -3.20 -10.01 -17.15
N SER A 275 -3.13 -10.41 -18.42
CA SER A 275 -2.64 -9.56 -19.50
C SER A 275 -3.55 -8.33 -19.74
N SER A 276 -4.86 -8.45 -19.46
CA SER A 276 -5.80 -7.32 -19.54
C SER A 276 -5.60 -6.28 -18.43
N TYR A 277 -5.03 -6.67 -17.29
CA TYR A 277 -4.81 -5.78 -16.15
C TYR A 277 -3.62 -4.84 -16.41
N CYS A 278 -3.93 -3.75 -17.10
CA CYS A 278 -3.02 -2.67 -17.45
C CYS A 278 -3.16 -1.51 -16.45
N GLY A 279 -2.07 -0.81 -16.15
CA GLY A 279 -2.09 0.33 -15.22
C GLY A 279 -2.60 1.62 -15.87
N GLY A 280 -2.31 2.76 -15.21
CA GLY A 280 -2.37 4.08 -15.83
C GLY A 280 -1.33 4.23 -16.92
N ILE A 281 -1.65 5.04 -17.93
CA ILE A 281 -0.75 5.35 -19.05
C ILE A 281 -0.05 6.67 -18.74
N VAL A 282 1.24 6.75 -19.03
CA VAL A 282 2.04 7.98 -18.91
C VAL A 282 2.71 8.26 -20.23
N ASP A 283 2.33 9.36 -20.86
CA ASP A 283 2.79 9.73 -22.19
C ASP A 283 3.29 11.18 -22.20
N VAL A 284 4.42 11.39 -22.86
CA VAL A 284 4.88 12.69 -23.32
C VAL A 284 4.46 12.81 -24.78
N TYR A 285 3.50 13.68 -25.06
CA TYR A 285 3.03 13.94 -26.43
C TYR A 285 3.86 15.06 -27.06
N ARG A 286 4.23 16.07 -26.27
CA ARG A 286 5.05 17.21 -26.70
C ARG A 286 6.01 17.58 -25.57
N PRO A 287 7.32 17.61 -25.83
CA PRO A 287 8.32 17.74 -24.77
C PRO A 287 8.46 19.16 -24.22
N HIS A 288 7.93 20.17 -24.91
CA HIS A 288 8.13 21.57 -24.51
C HIS A 288 6.87 22.39 -24.73
N LEU A 289 6.32 22.92 -23.64
CA LEU A 289 5.24 23.90 -23.64
C LEU A 289 5.83 25.28 -23.40
N VAL A 290 5.50 26.24 -24.26
CA VAL A 290 5.84 27.67 -24.08
C VAL A 290 4.55 28.49 -24.14
N GLY A 291 4.36 29.40 -23.17
CA GLY A 291 3.18 30.26 -23.11
C GLY A 291 2.19 29.81 -22.05
N GLU A 292 0.90 29.81 -22.35
CA GLU A 292 -0.14 29.48 -21.37
C GLU A 292 -0.40 27.95 -21.31
N GLY A 293 0.01 27.33 -20.22
CA GLY A 293 -0.24 25.91 -19.94
C GLY A 293 -1.20 25.70 -18.78
N TYR A 294 -1.98 24.62 -18.84
CA TYR A 294 -2.96 24.24 -17.83
C TYR A 294 -2.74 22.79 -17.42
N TYR A 295 -2.43 22.57 -16.14
CA TYR A 295 -2.31 21.25 -15.54
C TYR A 295 -3.62 20.89 -14.85
N TYR A 296 -4.27 19.84 -15.35
CA TYR A 296 -5.50 19.30 -14.77
C TYR A 296 -5.26 17.93 -14.16
N ASP A 297 -5.97 17.63 -13.07
CA ASP A 297 -6.00 16.34 -12.39
C ASP A 297 -7.45 15.86 -12.22
N VAL A 298 -7.74 14.59 -12.50
CA VAL A 298 -9.07 14.02 -12.29
C VAL A 298 -9.28 13.72 -10.81
N ASN A 299 -10.29 14.35 -10.21
CA ASN A 299 -10.63 14.13 -8.81
C ASN A 299 -10.95 12.66 -8.53
N SER A 300 -10.00 11.97 -7.88
CA SER A 300 -10.17 10.59 -7.44
C SER A 300 -10.56 9.66 -8.61
N LEU A 301 -9.68 9.57 -9.62
CA LEU A 301 -9.91 8.78 -10.83
C LEU A 301 -10.35 7.33 -10.54
N TYR A 302 -9.53 6.56 -9.82
CA TYR A 302 -9.85 5.16 -9.51
C TYR A 302 -11.14 5.01 -8.68
N PRO A 303 -11.41 5.82 -7.65
CA PRO A 303 -12.72 5.82 -7.00
C PRO A 303 -13.89 6.10 -7.94
N THR A 304 -13.74 7.05 -8.87
CA THR A 304 -14.78 7.31 -9.88
C THR A 304 -15.01 6.09 -10.77
N ALA A 305 -13.94 5.41 -11.18
CA ALA A 305 -14.02 4.17 -11.96
C ALA A 305 -14.69 3.03 -11.17
N MET A 306 -14.41 2.91 -9.87
CA MET A 306 -15.05 1.92 -9.00
C MET A 306 -16.57 2.09 -8.88
N CYS A 307 -17.11 3.29 -9.11
CA CYS A 307 -18.56 3.54 -9.16
C CYS A 307 -19.25 2.97 -10.42
N LYS A 308 -18.49 2.47 -11.40
CA LYS A 308 -19.03 1.81 -12.59
C LYS A 308 -19.36 0.34 -12.30
N PRO A 309 -20.21 -0.33 -13.11
CA PRO A 309 -20.40 -1.76 -13.00
C PRO A 309 -19.08 -2.51 -13.11
N MET A 310 -18.94 -3.60 -12.33
CA MET A 310 -17.75 -4.47 -12.33
C MET A 310 -18.10 -5.89 -12.79
N PRO A 311 -17.15 -6.62 -13.40
CA PRO A 311 -17.33 -8.03 -13.76
C PRO A 311 -17.36 -8.89 -12.50
N VAL A 312 -18.51 -9.52 -12.23
CA VAL A 312 -18.73 -10.39 -11.06
C VAL A 312 -19.38 -11.71 -11.47
N GLY A 313 -19.49 -12.65 -10.54
CA GLY A 313 -19.86 -14.03 -10.82
C GLY A 313 -18.67 -14.87 -11.28
N MET A 314 -18.90 -16.18 -11.44
CA MET A 314 -17.97 -17.03 -12.19
C MET A 314 -18.23 -16.81 -13.67
N PRO A 315 -17.19 -16.53 -14.47
CA PRO A 315 -17.39 -16.30 -15.89
C PRO A 315 -17.68 -17.58 -16.64
N THR A 316 -18.38 -17.42 -17.77
CA THR A 316 -18.62 -18.47 -18.76
C THR A 316 -17.80 -18.15 -20.01
N LEU A 317 -17.12 -19.16 -20.55
CA LEU A 317 -16.52 -19.05 -21.87
C LEU A 317 -17.65 -19.20 -22.89
N GLU A 318 -17.78 -18.23 -23.79
CA GLU A 318 -18.85 -18.19 -24.78
C GLU A 318 -18.27 -18.04 -26.19
N GLU A 319 -18.91 -18.67 -27.18
CA GLU A 319 -18.64 -18.40 -28.58
C GLU A 319 -19.30 -17.06 -28.96
N LEU A 320 -18.47 -16.06 -29.24
CA LEU A 320 -18.90 -14.70 -29.55
C LEU A 320 -18.30 -14.26 -30.88
N THR A 321 -19.15 -14.00 -31.87
CA THR A 321 -18.75 -13.43 -33.15
C THR A 321 -18.62 -11.91 -33.06
N VAL A 322 -17.91 -11.31 -34.01
CA VAL A 322 -17.75 -9.85 -34.12
C VAL A 322 -19.11 -9.15 -34.16
N ASN A 323 -20.04 -9.59 -35.02
CA ASN A 323 -21.37 -8.97 -35.15
C ASN A 323 -22.18 -9.08 -33.85
N GLN A 324 -22.16 -10.24 -33.20
CA GLN A 324 -22.83 -10.43 -31.90
C GLN A 324 -22.28 -9.50 -30.82
N PHE A 325 -20.98 -9.20 -30.83
CA PHE A 325 -20.41 -8.24 -29.88
C PHE A 325 -20.81 -6.79 -30.19
N LEU A 326 -20.76 -6.40 -31.47
CA LEU A 326 -21.06 -5.04 -31.92
C LEU A 326 -22.53 -4.67 -31.70
N GLU A 327 -23.44 -5.61 -31.93
CA GLU A 327 -24.89 -5.40 -31.80
C GLU A 327 -25.44 -5.80 -30.42
N GLY A 328 -24.70 -6.64 -29.69
CA GLY A 328 -25.14 -7.22 -28.43
C GLY A 328 -24.70 -6.47 -27.17
N ASN A 329 -25.11 -7.02 -26.03
CA ASN A 329 -24.88 -6.45 -24.70
C ASN A 329 -23.81 -7.21 -23.90
N PHE A 330 -22.97 -8.02 -24.57
CA PHE A 330 -21.93 -8.82 -23.93
C PHE A 330 -21.12 -8.01 -22.92
N TYR A 331 -20.85 -8.59 -21.76
CA TYR A 331 -20.12 -7.93 -20.69
C TYR A 331 -19.06 -8.86 -20.12
N GLY A 332 -17.80 -8.45 -20.16
CA GLY A 332 -16.71 -9.30 -19.71
C GLY A 332 -15.40 -9.01 -20.42
N PHE A 333 -14.62 -10.05 -20.72
CA PHE A 333 -13.30 -9.93 -21.33
C PHE A 333 -13.24 -10.64 -22.66
N ILE A 334 -12.64 -9.98 -23.65
CA ILE A 334 -12.57 -10.48 -25.02
C ILE A 334 -11.12 -10.51 -25.45
N GLU A 335 -10.65 -11.69 -25.87
CA GLU A 335 -9.42 -11.80 -26.63
C GLU A 335 -9.73 -11.42 -28.09
N ALA A 336 -9.27 -10.25 -28.51
CA ALA A 336 -9.62 -9.65 -29.78
C ALA A 336 -8.39 -9.28 -30.62
N LEU A 337 -8.55 -9.41 -31.93
CA LEU A 337 -7.67 -8.83 -32.96
C LEU A 337 -8.26 -7.49 -33.38
N ILE A 338 -7.48 -6.42 -33.23
CA ILE A 338 -7.92 -5.04 -33.39
C ILE A 338 -7.01 -4.32 -34.38
N GLU A 339 -7.57 -3.43 -35.19
CA GLU A 339 -6.84 -2.42 -35.97
C GLU A 339 -7.01 -1.05 -35.30
N ALA A 340 -5.92 -0.47 -34.80
CA ALA A 340 -5.87 0.92 -34.37
C ALA A 340 -5.56 1.86 -35.55
N PRO A 341 -6.10 3.09 -35.56
CA PRO A 341 -5.84 4.04 -36.65
C PRO A 341 -4.34 4.37 -36.77
N ALA A 342 -3.80 4.39 -37.99
CA ALA A 342 -2.37 4.52 -38.25
C ALA A 342 -1.74 5.84 -37.75
N ASN A 343 -2.53 6.92 -37.65
CA ASN A 343 -2.10 8.25 -37.17
C ASN A 343 -2.70 8.58 -35.79
N GLU A 344 -2.88 7.59 -34.94
CA GLU A 344 -3.50 7.81 -33.66
C GLU A 344 -2.64 8.68 -32.73
N TYR A 345 -3.16 9.84 -32.37
CA TYR A 345 -2.50 10.77 -31.47
C TYR A 345 -2.59 10.32 -30.00
N ILE A 346 -3.61 9.54 -29.62
CA ILE A 346 -3.84 9.05 -28.26
C ILE A 346 -4.16 7.55 -28.30
N GLY A 347 -3.26 6.72 -27.79
CA GLY A 347 -3.53 5.30 -27.64
C GLY A 347 -4.65 5.01 -26.63
N LEU A 348 -5.69 4.29 -27.06
CA LEU A 348 -6.86 3.98 -26.22
C LEU A 348 -6.84 2.57 -25.64
N LEU A 349 -6.22 1.62 -26.34
CA LEU A 349 -6.12 0.22 -25.90
C LEU A 349 -4.66 -0.14 -25.56
N PRO A 350 -4.32 -0.31 -24.28
CA PRO A 350 -2.98 -0.73 -23.91
C PRO A 350 -2.82 -2.25 -23.94
N ILE A 351 -1.60 -2.70 -24.23
CA ILE A 351 -1.15 -4.08 -24.03
C ILE A 351 0.18 -4.11 -23.28
N LYS A 352 0.49 -5.25 -22.66
CA LYS A 352 1.83 -5.52 -22.13
C LYS A 352 2.67 -6.19 -23.21
N TYR A 353 3.70 -5.51 -23.68
CA TYR A 353 4.68 -6.04 -24.62
C TYR A 353 6.06 -6.01 -24.00
N GLN A 354 6.71 -7.18 -23.88
CA GLN A 354 8.04 -7.34 -23.27
C GLN A 354 8.18 -6.65 -21.89
N GLY A 355 7.15 -6.79 -21.05
CA GLY A 355 7.13 -6.19 -19.70
C GLY A 355 6.80 -4.69 -19.66
N LYS A 356 6.65 -4.02 -20.81
CA LYS A 356 6.28 -2.60 -20.91
C LYS A 356 4.81 -2.44 -21.28
N LEU A 357 4.18 -1.41 -20.73
CA LEU A 357 2.85 -0.99 -21.13
C LEU A 357 2.96 -0.08 -22.36
N ILE A 358 2.31 -0.47 -23.45
CA ILE A 358 2.30 0.31 -24.70
C ILE A 358 0.87 0.39 -25.25
N CYS A 359 0.59 1.39 -26.07
CA CYS A 359 -0.62 1.45 -26.89
C CYS A 359 -0.21 1.37 -28.36
N PRO A 360 -0.27 0.18 -29.00
CA PRO A 360 0.18 0.01 -30.37
C PRO A 360 -0.75 0.71 -31.38
N GLY A 361 -0.16 1.26 -32.44
CA GLY A 361 -0.89 1.58 -33.68
C GLY A 361 -0.95 0.36 -34.62
N GLY A 362 -1.88 0.36 -35.57
CA GLY A 362 -2.08 -0.73 -36.54
C GLY A 362 -2.72 -1.99 -35.94
N THR A 363 -2.42 -3.15 -36.52
CA THR A 363 -3.02 -4.43 -36.11
C THR A 363 -2.31 -5.05 -34.90
N PHE A 364 -3.06 -5.37 -33.84
CA PHE A 364 -2.54 -6.12 -32.69
C PHE A 364 -3.61 -6.96 -32.00
N LYS A 365 -3.16 -7.92 -31.19
CA LYS A 365 -4.02 -8.82 -30.40
C LYS A 365 -3.86 -8.54 -28.91
N GLY A 366 -4.96 -8.58 -28.17
CA GLY A 366 -4.95 -8.45 -26.72
C GLY A 366 -6.23 -8.96 -26.06
N ILE A 367 -6.25 -8.97 -24.73
CA ILE A 367 -7.45 -9.27 -23.95
C ILE A 367 -7.95 -7.95 -23.36
N PHE A 368 -9.15 -7.55 -23.75
CA PHE A 368 -9.72 -6.26 -23.38
C PHE A 368 -11.00 -6.44 -22.59
N PHE A 369 -11.21 -5.55 -21.63
CA PHE A 369 -12.52 -5.40 -21.00
C PHE A 369 -13.52 -4.86 -22.02
N SER A 370 -14.71 -5.46 -22.10
CA SER A 370 -15.69 -5.21 -23.16
C SER A 370 -16.07 -3.74 -23.31
N GLU A 371 -16.18 -3.00 -22.21
CA GLU A 371 -16.56 -1.58 -22.24
C GLU A 371 -15.41 -0.69 -22.75
N GLU A 372 -14.16 -1.04 -22.44
CA GLU A 372 -12.98 -0.32 -22.95
C GLU A 372 -12.76 -0.60 -24.43
N LEU A 373 -13.01 -1.85 -24.86
CA LEU A 373 -13.03 -2.19 -26.27
C LEU A 373 -14.11 -1.39 -27.03
N ARG A 374 -15.35 -1.34 -26.53
CA ARG A 374 -16.41 -0.51 -27.14
C ARG A 374 -16.03 0.97 -27.19
N PHE A 375 -15.39 1.48 -26.14
CA PHE A 375 -14.91 2.85 -26.11
C PHE A 375 -13.89 3.12 -27.22
N ALA A 376 -12.93 2.22 -27.46
CA ALA A 376 -11.97 2.35 -28.55
C ALA A 376 -12.64 2.28 -29.94
N LEU A 377 -13.58 1.34 -30.13
CA LEU A 377 -14.32 1.19 -31.40
C LEU A 377 -15.11 2.46 -31.75
N ASN A 378 -15.74 3.09 -30.75
CA ASN A 378 -16.43 4.37 -30.91
C ASN A 378 -15.50 5.55 -31.25
N ASN A 379 -14.18 5.34 -31.18
CA ASN A 379 -13.15 6.34 -31.44
C ASN A 379 -12.18 5.89 -32.56
N GLY A 380 -12.65 5.07 -33.50
CA GLY A 380 -11.96 4.81 -34.77
C GLY A 380 -11.17 3.50 -34.84
N TYR A 381 -11.17 2.69 -33.78
CA TYR A 381 -10.63 1.33 -33.85
C TYR A 381 -11.58 0.40 -34.60
N GLN A 382 -11.03 -0.67 -35.18
CA GLN A 382 -11.81 -1.72 -35.84
C GLN A 382 -11.58 -3.07 -35.17
N LEU A 383 -12.67 -3.81 -34.94
CA LEU A 383 -12.62 -5.18 -34.43
C LEU A 383 -12.52 -6.15 -35.61
N LEU A 384 -11.36 -6.76 -35.81
CA LEU A 384 -11.10 -7.69 -36.92
C LEU A 384 -11.50 -9.13 -36.58
N GLY A 385 -11.41 -9.53 -35.30
CA GLY A 385 -11.75 -10.88 -34.89
C GLY A 385 -11.81 -11.06 -33.38
N ILE A 386 -12.55 -12.08 -32.94
CA ILE A 386 -12.64 -12.53 -31.54
C ILE A 386 -12.15 -13.96 -31.48
N THR A 387 -11.21 -14.26 -30.58
CA THR A 387 -10.71 -15.62 -30.34
C THR A 387 -11.35 -16.26 -29.11
N LYS A 388 -11.58 -15.48 -28.04
CA LYS A 388 -12.19 -15.95 -26.79
C LYS A 388 -13.03 -14.85 -26.17
N ALA A 389 -14.13 -15.23 -25.51
CA ALA A 389 -14.98 -14.31 -24.76
C ALA A 389 -15.35 -14.91 -23.40
N TYR A 390 -14.94 -14.23 -22.33
CA TYR A 390 -15.29 -14.57 -20.95
C TYR A 390 -16.42 -13.66 -20.50
N SER A 391 -17.64 -14.19 -20.48
CA SER A 391 -18.85 -13.47 -20.08
C SER A 391 -18.97 -13.39 -18.56
N PHE A 392 -19.28 -12.22 -18.04
CA PHE A 392 -19.47 -11.93 -16.62
C PHE A 392 -20.82 -11.26 -16.38
N LYS A 393 -21.29 -11.33 -15.13
CA LYS A 393 -22.45 -10.54 -14.71
C LYS A 393 -22.02 -9.09 -14.40
N ARG A 394 -22.92 -8.14 -14.63
CA ARG A 394 -22.73 -6.71 -14.28
C ARG A 394 -23.01 -6.48 -12.79
N GLY A 395 -21.98 -6.23 -12.00
CA GLY A 395 -22.08 -5.88 -10.58
C GLY A 395 -22.12 -4.37 -10.37
N THR A 396 -23.32 -3.77 -10.37
CA THR A 396 -23.48 -2.32 -10.15
C THR A 396 -23.10 -1.93 -8.72
N ASN A 397 -23.53 -2.71 -7.73
CA ASN A 397 -23.21 -2.50 -6.32
C ASN A 397 -21.90 -3.19 -5.90
N THR A 398 -20.90 -3.30 -6.78
CA THR A 398 -19.61 -3.88 -6.38
C THR A 398 -18.84 -2.92 -5.48
N PHE A 399 -18.83 -1.61 -5.75
CA PHE A 399 -18.18 -0.61 -4.88
C PHE A 399 -19.02 0.64 -4.62
N LEU A 400 -20.10 0.84 -5.40
CA LEU A 400 -20.81 2.11 -5.53
C LEU A 400 -21.14 2.78 -4.20
N GLN A 401 -21.86 2.10 -3.32
CA GLN A 401 -22.35 2.70 -2.06
C GLN A 401 -21.22 3.09 -1.12
N LEU A 402 -20.22 2.22 -0.94
CA LEU A 402 -19.07 2.48 -0.08
C LEU A 402 -18.20 3.63 -0.63
N ILE A 403 -17.98 3.70 -1.94
CA ILE A 403 -17.21 4.81 -2.52
C ILE A 403 -17.97 6.14 -2.43
N THR A 404 -19.28 6.13 -2.67
CA THR A 404 -20.13 7.31 -2.47
C THR A 404 -20.06 7.79 -1.01
N GLN A 405 -20.24 6.89 -0.05
CA GLN A 405 -20.14 7.18 1.38
C GLN A 405 -18.76 7.75 1.77
N LEU A 406 -17.68 7.13 1.30
CA LEU A 406 -16.31 7.60 1.57
C LEU A 406 -16.04 8.96 0.95
N ASN A 407 -16.56 9.22 -0.26
CA ASN A 407 -16.39 10.51 -0.90
C ASN A 407 -17.16 11.63 -0.18
N GLU A 408 -18.41 11.37 0.22
CA GLU A 408 -19.19 12.30 1.04
C GLU A 408 -18.50 12.59 2.38
N MET A 409 -17.96 11.55 3.02
CA MET A 409 -17.17 11.68 4.25
C MET A 409 -15.93 12.57 4.03
N LYS A 410 -15.19 12.37 2.93
CA LYS A 410 -14.02 13.18 2.54
C LYS A 410 -14.39 14.64 2.34
N ILE A 411 -15.47 14.93 1.61
CA ILE A 411 -15.93 16.30 1.31
C ILE A 411 -16.41 17.00 2.59
N THR A 412 -17.27 16.34 3.37
CA THR A 412 -17.79 16.88 4.63
C THR A 412 -16.67 17.18 5.61
N ALA A 413 -15.70 16.27 5.74
CA ALA A 413 -14.54 16.47 6.60
C ALA A 413 -13.64 17.61 6.12
N GLN A 414 -13.50 17.82 4.81
CA GLN A 414 -12.79 18.98 4.25
C GLN A 414 -13.48 20.30 4.63
N LEU A 415 -14.81 20.37 4.49
CA LEU A 415 -15.59 21.57 4.83
C LEU A 415 -15.52 21.87 6.33
N ASN A 416 -15.60 20.84 7.17
CA ASN A 416 -15.57 20.95 8.62
C ASN A 416 -14.15 21.03 9.21
N LYS A 417 -13.10 21.11 8.38
CA LYS A 417 -11.69 21.14 8.80
C LYS A 417 -11.31 19.95 9.72
N GLN A 418 -11.77 18.75 9.39
CA GLN A 418 -11.50 17.49 10.11
C GLN A 418 -10.46 16.64 9.35
N PRO A 419 -9.15 16.94 9.47
CA PRO A 419 -8.10 16.30 8.67
C PRO A 419 -8.04 14.78 8.84
N THR A 420 -8.22 14.28 10.07
CA THR A 420 -8.25 12.86 10.43
C THR A 420 -9.27 12.07 9.60
N ILE A 421 -10.54 12.53 9.57
CA ILE A 421 -11.62 11.85 8.85
C ILE A 421 -11.41 11.93 7.34
N ARG A 422 -10.96 13.10 6.86
CA ARG A 422 -10.65 13.29 5.44
C ARG A 422 -9.54 12.35 4.98
N ASN A 423 -8.46 12.23 5.77
CA ASN A 423 -7.32 11.38 5.47
C ASN A 423 -7.69 9.91 5.52
N LEU A 424 -8.51 9.49 6.50
CA LEU A 424 -9.10 8.15 6.54
C LEU A 424 -9.87 7.84 5.26
N ALA A 425 -10.81 8.69 4.88
CA ALA A 425 -11.65 8.48 3.71
C ALA A 425 -10.81 8.39 2.42
N LYS A 426 -9.87 9.33 2.23
CA LYS A 426 -8.95 9.33 1.08
C LYS A 426 -8.10 8.05 1.02
N LEU A 427 -7.55 7.62 2.15
CA LEU A 427 -6.72 6.41 2.23
C LEU A 427 -7.51 5.16 1.85
N LEU A 428 -8.73 4.99 2.39
CA LEU A 428 -9.59 3.84 2.10
C LEU A 428 -10.04 3.81 0.63
N MET A 429 -10.39 4.96 0.05
CA MET A 429 -10.75 5.08 -1.37
C MET A 429 -9.60 4.64 -2.28
N ASN A 430 -8.37 5.09 -2.01
CA ASN A 430 -7.22 4.78 -2.86
C ASN A 430 -6.71 3.33 -2.68
N SER A 431 -7.00 2.69 -1.55
CA SER A 431 -6.41 1.39 -1.20
C SER A 431 -7.30 0.18 -1.57
N MET A 432 -8.52 0.40 -2.05
CA MET A 432 -9.54 -0.66 -2.14
C MET A 432 -9.31 -1.63 -3.30
N TYR A 433 -9.25 -1.14 -4.53
CA TYR A 433 -9.22 -2.02 -5.71
C TYR A 433 -7.91 -2.81 -5.83
N GLY A 434 -6.79 -2.24 -5.33
CA GLY A 434 -5.46 -2.85 -5.46
C GLY A 434 -5.39 -4.27 -4.89
N ARG A 435 -6.21 -4.59 -3.88
CA ARG A 435 -6.30 -5.95 -3.33
C ARG A 435 -6.75 -6.98 -4.35
N PHE A 436 -7.67 -6.62 -5.25
CA PHE A 436 -8.17 -7.52 -6.29
C PHE A 436 -7.13 -7.77 -7.38
N GLY A 437 -6.21 -6.83 -7.59
CA GLY A 437 -5.15 -6.90 -8.59
C GLY A 437 -3.83 -7.48 -8.09
N MET A 438 -3.73 -7.88 -6.82
CA MET A 438 -2.51 -8.51 -6.29
C MET A 438 -2.18 -9.79 -7.07
N HIS A 439 -0.89 -10.05 -7.25
CA HIS A 439 -0.46 -11.35 -7.76
C HIS A 439 -0.73 -12.42 -6.69
N PRO A 440 -1.30 -13.58 -7.08
CA PRO A 440 -1.41 -14.72 -6.19
C PRO A 440 -0.03 -15.11 -5.67
N SER A 441 0.12 -15.16 -4.35
CA SER A 441 1.29 -15.76 -3.74
C SER A 441 1.15 -17.28 -3.71
N LEU A 442 2.24 -17.94 -4.07
CA LEU A 442 2.45 -19.38 -3.91
C LEU A 442 3.44 -19.69 -2.79
N THR A 443 3.87 -18.66 -2.07
CA THR A 443 4.89 -18.76 -1.03
C THR A 443 4.28 -18.81 0.36
N LYS A 444 4.95 -19.55 1.24
CA LYS A 444 4.73 -19.57 2.68
C LYS A 444 6.03 -19.18 3.37
N HIS A 445 5.93 -18.49 4.50
CA HIS A 445 7.07 -18.09 5.31
C HIS A 445 6.94 -18.67 6.72
N GLN A 446 8.06 -19.13 7.28
CA GLN A 446 8.10 -19.66 8.64
C GLN A 446 9.49 -19.51 9.24
N PHE A 447 9.56 -19.35 10.55
CA PHE A 447 10.79 -19.58 11.30
C PHE A 447 10.93 -21.07 11.57
N ILE A 448 12.11 -21.62 11.32
CA ILE A 448 12.42 -23.02 11.52
C ILE A 448 13.80 -23.15 12.19
N ASP A 449 13.92 -24.13 13.07
CA ASP A 449 15.23 -24.51 13.60
C ASP A 449 16.08 -25.11 12.48
N ASN A 450 17.36 -24.71 12.41
CA ASN A 450 18.26 -25.13 11.35
C ASN A 450 18.40 -26.66 11.29
N ASP A 451 18.34 -27.34 12.43
CA ASP A 451 18.42 -28.81 12.51
C ASP A 451 17.19 -29.49 11.89
N CYS A 452 16.08 -28.76 11.74
CA CYS A 452 14.84 -29.26 11.14
C CYS A 452 14.72 -28.99 9.63
N LEU A 453 15.67 -28.28 9.01
CA LEU A 453 15.59 -27.89 7.60
C LEU A 453 15.50 -29.10 6.65
N GLU A 454 16.19 -30.19 6.97
CA GLU A 454 16.18 -31.43 6.16
C GLU A 454 14.83 -32.16 6.19
N THR A 455 13.95 -31.83 7.15
CA THR A 455 12.64 -32.48 7.31
C THR A 455 11.51 -31.80 6.52
N LEU A 456 11.84 -30.77 5.73
CA LEU A 456 10.86 -30.07 4.90
C LEU A 456 10.16 -31.03 3.93
N ASN A 457 8.83 -31.00 3.96
CA ASN A 457 7.98 -31.82 3.11
C ASN A 457 8.20 -31.45 1.63
N SER A 458 8.33 -32.46 0.76
CA SER A 458 8.54 -32.32 -0.70
C SER A 458 7.48 -31.51 -1.45
N GLN A 459 6.31 -31.26 -0.84
CA GLN A 459 5.32 -30.29 -1.32
C GLN A 459 5.84 -28.85 -1.36
N TRP A 460 6.91 -28.55 -0.63
CA TRP A 460 7.48 -27.22 -0.50
C TRP A 460 8.93 -27.23 -0.97
N GLN A 461 9.27 -26.28 -1.83
CA GLN A 461 10.64 -26.02 -2.26
C GLN A 461 11.18 -24.79 -1.53
N MET A 462 12.39 -24.88 -1.02
CA MET A 462 13.05 -23.73 -0.40
C MET A 462 13.48 -22.74 -1.49
N GLU A 463 12.95 -21.52 -1.42
CA GLU A 463 13.25 -20.44 -2.36
C GLU A 463 14.28 -19.47 -1.77
N ALA A 464 14.20 -19.19 -0.48
CA ALA A 464 15.14 -18.33 0.23
C ALA A 464 15.26 -18.71 1.71
N GLN A 465 16.42 -18.42 2.30
CA GLN A 465 16.74 -18.62 3.70
C GLN A 465 17.50 -17.41 4.23
N ILE A 466 17.15 -16.95 5.42
CA ILE A 466 17.87 -15.91 6.16
C ILE A 466 18.16 -16.45 7.56
N ASP A 467 19.44 -16.55 7.91
CA ASP A 467 19.92 -17.15 9.15
C ASP A 467 19.96 -16.14 10.31
N PHE A 468 19.44 -16.54 11.46
CA PHE A 468 19.47 -15.79 12.72
C PHE A 468 20.06 -16.67 13.84
N GLY A 469 21.26 -17.22 13.60
CA GLY A 469 21.86 -18.19 14.51
C GLY A 469 21.26 -19.58 14.27
N ASN A 470 20.64 -20.18 15.29
CA ASN A 470 20.06 -21.53 15.21
C ASN A 470 18.67 -21.56 14.52
N ILE A 471 18.06 -20.40 14.31
CA ILE A 471 16.75 -20.28 13.66
C ILE A 471 16.93 -19.57 12.33
N SER A 472 16.25 -20.07 11.31
CA SER A 472 16.18 -19.47 9.98
C SER A 472 14.78 -18.99 9.66
N LEU A 473 14.67 -17.82 9.02
CA LEU A 473 13.47 -17.45 8.28
C LEU A 473 13.55 -18.07 6.89
N VAL A 474 12.65 -19.00 6.59
CA VAL A 474 12.59 -19.65 5.27
C VAL A 474 11.40 -19.17 4.47
N THR A 475 11.61 -18.99 3.16
CA THR A 475 10.57 -18.81 2.15
C THR A 475 10.42 -20.11 1.38
N LEU A 476 9.20 -20.65 1.39
CA LEU A 476 8.86 -21.93 0.80
C LEU A 476 7.87 -21.72 -0.34
N LEU A 477 8.21 -22.20 -1.54
CA LEU A 477 7.35 -22.18 -2.71
C LEU A 477 6.57 -23.50 -2.84
N LEU A 478 5.27 -23.42 -3.11
CA LEU A 478 4.45 -24.61 -3.33
C LEU A 478 4.85 -25.33 -4.62
N ASN A 479 5.28 -26.59 -4.49
CA ASN A 479 5.70 -27.42 -5.61
C ASN A 479 4.48 -28.04 -6.32
N GLN A 480 3.86 -27.24 -7.19
CA GLN A 480 2.62 -27.62 -7.89
C GLN A 480 2.79 -28.88 -8.75
N GLU A 481 3.93 -29.02 -9.43
CA GLU A 481 4.23 -30.17 -10.29
C GLU A 481 4.32 -31.46 -9.46
N TRP A 482 5.03 -31.42 -8.33
CA TRP A 482 5.14 -32.56 -7.44
C TRP A 482 3.78 -32.95 -6.85
N ILE A 483 2.97 -31.97 -6.42
CA ILE A 483 1.64 -32.25 -5.87
C ILE A 483 0.74 -32.85 -6.95
N LEU A 484 0.73 -32.29 -8.15
CA LEU A 484 -0.07 -32.80 -9.26
C LEU A 484 0.33 -34.24 -9.60
N LYS A 485 1.63 -34.55 -9.60
CA LYS A 485 2.17 -35.89 -9.90
C LYS A 485 1.89 -36.91 -8.80
N ASN A 486 2.02 -36.54 -7.52
CA ASN A 486 2.01 -37.49 -6.41
C ASN A 486 0.69 -37.52 -5.61
N LYS A 487 -0.07 -36.42 -5.59
CA LYS A 487 -1.32 -36.27 -4.82
C LYS A 487 -2.53 -35.89 -5.68
N GLY A 488 -2.32 -35.49 -6.93
CA GLY A 488 -3.37 -35.19 -7.90
C GLY A 488 -3.95 -33.77 -7.79
N LYS A 489 -4.85 -33.44 -8.72
CA LYS A 489 -5.42 -32.10 -8.90
C LYS A 489 -6.28 -31.62 -7.71
N ALA A 490 -6.99 -32.54 -7.04
CA ALA A 490 -7.85 -32.18 -5.92
C ALA A 490 -7.04 -31.64 -4.72
N GLU A 491 -5.91 -32.27 -4.40
CA GLU A 491 -5.03 -31.81 -3.33
C GLU A 491 -4.35 -30.50 -3.71
N LEU A 492 -3.93 -30.33 -4.97
CA LEU A 492 -3.38 -29.05 -5.45
C LEU A 492 -4.38 -27.91 -5.26
N ILE A 493 -5.65 -28.11 -5.63
CA ILE A 493 -6.69 -27.09 -5.44
C ILE A 493 -6.89 -26.78 -3.95
N LYS A 494 -6.83 -27.80 -3.08
CA LYS A 494 -6.92 -27.62 -1.64
C LYS A 494 -5.74 -26.80 -1.10
N ASP A 495 -4.50 -27.16 -1.43
CA ASP A 495 -3.28 -26.45 -1.02
C ASP A 495 -3.30 -24.98 -1.51
N LEU A 496 -3.72 -24.75 -2.75
CA LEU A 496 -3.89 -23.41 -3.32
C LEU A 496 -4.96 -22.59 -2.57
N ASN A 497 -6.10 -23.20 -2.25
CA ASN A 497 -7.15 -22.54 -1.47
C ASN A 497 -6.71 -22.22 -0.04
N GLU A 498 -5.87 -23.06 0.57
CA GLU A 498 -5.30 -22.83 1.90
C GLU A 498 -4.33 -21.64 1.93
N LEU A 499 -3.64 -21.33 0.82
CA LEU A 499 -2.82 -20.11 0.68
C LEU A 499 -3.66 -18.82 0.72
N GLY A 500 -4.95 -18.89 0.33
CA GLY A 500 -5.95 -17.86 0.69
C GLY A 500 -5.76 -16.47 0.06
N ASN A 501 -5.36 -16.40 -1.21
CA ASN A 501 -5.03 -15.16 -1.92
C ASN A 501 -6.18 -14.14 -1.99
N LYS A 502 -7.41 -14.60 -2.33
CA LYS A 502 -8.64 -13.77 -2.37
C LYS A 502 -8.49 -12.58 -3.32
N THR A 503 -8.10 -12.84 -4.56
CA THR A 503 -7.88 -11.84 -5.61
C THR A 503 -8.86 -12.03 -6.76
N ASN A 504 -9.15 -10.98 -7.53
CA ASN A 504 -10.01 -11.07 -8.70
C ASN A 504 -9.50 -10.08 -9.75
N VAL A 505 -8.58 -10.57 -10.59
CA VAL A 505 -7.91 -9.72 -11.57
C VAL A 505 -8.88 -9.08 -12.57
N ALA A 506 -10.02 -9.73 -12.85
CA ALA A 506 -11.07 -9.17 -13.71
C ALA A 506 -11.63 -7.86 -13.15
N ILE A 507 -11.92 -7.79 -11.85
CA ILE A 507 -12.37 -6.55 -11.19
C ILE A 507 -11.27 -5.48 -11.27
N ALA A 508 -10.02 -5.81 -10.95
CA ALA A 508 -8.92 -4.85 -11.01
C ALA A 508 -8.68 -4.30 -12.42
N SER A 509 -8.74 -5.18 -13.42
CA SER A 509 -8.66 -4.86 -14.84
C SER A 509 -9.78 -3.91 -15.25
N ALA A 510 -11.04 -4.20 -14.91
CA ALA A 510 -12.18 -3.33 -15.20
C ALA A 510 -12.08 -1.95 -14.52
N VAL A 511 -11.61 -1.86 -13.27
CA VAL A 511 -11.37 -0.58 -12.59
C VAL A 511 -10.33 0.25 -13.37
N THR A 512 -9.22 -0.35 -13.77
CA THR A 512 -8.19 0.37 -14.54
C THR A 512 -8.66 0.75 -15.95
N ALA A 513 -9.45 -0.10 -16.60
CA ALA A 513 -10.04 0.16 -17.90
C ALA A 513 -11.01 1.34 -17.86
N HIS A 514 -11.95 1.35 -16.90
CA HIS A 514 -12.83 2.50 -16.67
C HIS A 514 -12.05 3.78 -16.34
N SER A 515 -10.95 3.66 -15.60
CA SER A 515 -10.07 4.81 -15.29
C SER A 515 -9.42 5.39 -16.55
N ARG A 516 -8.88 4.54 -17.43
CA ARG A 516 -8.33 4.96 -18.73
C ARG A 516 -9.39 5.59 -19.63
N MET A 517 -10.59 5.00 -19.69
CA MET A 517 -11.71 5.59 -20.42
C MET A 517 -12.04 7.00 -19.94
N ILE A 518 -12.07 7.24 -18.63
CA ILE A 518 -12.38 8.58 -18.07
C ILE A 518 -11.31 9.61 -18.47
N ILE A 519 -10.01 9.32 -18.28
CA ILE A 519 -8.96 10.30 -18.63
C ILE A 519 -8.88 10.50 -20.15
N ASN A 520 -9.03 9.43 -20.94
CA ASN A 520 -9.00 9.53 -22.40
C ASN A 520 -10.20 10.28 -22.96
N GLN A 521 -11.38 10.24 -22.32
CA GLN A 521 -12.51 11.12 -22.68
C GLN A 521 -12.12 12.60 -22.59
N TYR A 522 -11.36 13.00 -21.57
CA TYR A 522 -10.89 14.38 -21.44
C TYR A 522 -9.81 14.74 -22.46
N LYS A 523 -8.90 13.81 -22.77
CA LYS A 523 -7.90 14.03 -23.83
C LYS A 523 -8.57 14.20 -25.20
N LEU A 524 -9.51 13.31 -25.54
CA LEU A 524 -10.30 13.39 -26.79
C LEU A 524 -11.13 14.67 -26.85
N LEU A 525 -11.71 15.11 -25.73
CA LEU A 525 -12.38 16.41 -25.63
C LEU A 525 -11.41 17.57 -25.91
N ALA A 526 -10.21 17.54 -25.36
CA ALA A 526 -9.23 18.59 -25.61
C ALA A 526 -8.87 18.68 -27.10
N LEU A 527 -8.64 17.53 -27.75
CA LEU A 527 -8.37 17.49 -29.19
C LEU A 527 -9.54 18.00 -30.03
N SER A 528 -10.79 17.65 -29.68
CA SER A 528 -11.96 18.12 -30.42
C SER A 528 -12.19 19.63 -30.28
N LEU A 529 -11.64 20.25 -29.24
CA LEU A 529 -11.58 21.70 -29.05
C LEU A 529 -10.38 22.36 -29.76
N GLY A 530 -9.54 21.59 -30.47
CA GLY A 530 -8.34 22.10 -31.13
C GLY A 530 -7.19 22.40 -30.18
N LEU A 531 -7.23 21.90 -28.94
CA LEU A 531 -6.14 22.06 -27.98
C LEU A 531 -5.05 21.03 -28.23
N GLU A 532 -3.82 21.42 -27.88
CA GLU A 532 -2.66 20.53 -27.93
C GLU A 532 -2.44 19.89 -26.56
N LEU A 533 -2.25 18.56 -26.58
CA LEU A 533 -1.87 17.78 -25.40
C LEU A 533 -0.35 17.69 -25.32
N TYR A 534 0.20 17.97 -24.14
CA TYR A 534 1.66 17.94 -23.92
C TYR A 534 2.10 16.73 -23.11
N TYR A 535 1.38 16.47 -22.03
CA TYR A 535 1.72 15.43 -21.07
C TYR A 535 0.47 14.84 -20.43
N SER A 536 0.54 13.58 -20.04
CA SER A 536 -0.46 12.94 -19.20
C SER A 536 0.20 11.88 -18.33
N ASP A 537 -0.07 11.89 -17.02
CA ASP A 537 0.30 10.83 -16.09
C ASP A 537 -0.95 10.32 -15.39
N THR A 538 -1.43 9.15 -15.82
CA THR A 538 -2.52 8.39 -15.20
C THR A 538 -3.87 9.12 -15.12
N ASP A 539 -3.99 10.08 -14.22
CA ASP A 539 -5.17 10.90 -13.90
C ASP A 539 -5.02 12.37 -14.26
N SER A 540 -3.85 12.78 -14.77
CA SER A 540 -3.56 14.16 -15.14
C SER A 540 -3.42 14.37 -16.64
N LEU A 541 -3.60 15.62 -17.08
CA LEU A 541 -3.28 16.07 -18.43
C LEU A 541 -2.82 17.54 -18.44
N VAL A 542 -1.90 17.85 -19.36
CA VAL A 542 -1.37 19.21 -19.58
C VAL A 542 -1.71 19.69 -20.99
N LEU A 543 -2.33 20.87 -21.06
CA LEU A 543 -2.85 21.48 -22.29
C LEU A 543 -2.31 22.90 -22.49
N ASN A 544 -2.31 23.40 -23.73
CA ASN A 544 -2.03 24.81 -24.07
C ASN A 544 -3.25 25.75 -23.98
N GLY A 545 -4.36 25.28 -23.41
CA GLY A 545 -5.57 26.09 -23.31
C GLY A 545 -6.55 25.55 -22.27
N PRO A 546 -7.50 26.38 -21.83
CA PRO A 546 -8.43 26.00 -20.79
C PRO A 546 -9.52 25.07 -21.32
N LEU A 547 -9.93 24.10 -20.49
CA LEU A 547 -11.13 23.29 -20.74
C LEU A 547 -12.40 24.01 -20.27
N PRO A 548 -13.59 23.69 -20.86
CA PRO A 548 -14.85 24.30 -20.47
C PRO A 548 -15.21 24.06 -18.99
N SER A 549 -15.67 25.11 -18.31
CA SER A 549 -15.95 25.10 -16.86
C SER A 549 -16.92 24.00 -16.40
N LYS A 550 -17.83 23.53 -17.26
CA LYS A 550 -18.76 22.43 -16.93
C LYS A 550 -18.05 21.13 -16.54
N TYR A 551 -16.84 20.91 -17.04
CA TYR A 551 -15.98 19.75 -16.73
C TYR A 551 -15.04 20.00 -15.54
N LEU A 552 -14.97 21.24 -15.05
CA LEU A 552 -14.06 21.65 -13.99
C LEU A 552 -14.81 21.76 -12.66
N ASP A 553 -14.29 21.09 -11.64
CA ASP A 553 -14.73 21.23 -10.25
C ASP A 553 -13.64 20.71 -9.33
N SER A 554 -13.39 21.34 -8.19
CA SER A 554 -12.28 20.95 -7.30
C SER A 554 -12.61 19.80 -6.34
N ALA A 555 -13.85 19.31 -6.31
CA ALA A 555 -14.30 18.33 -5.32
C ALA A 555 -15.09 17.14 -5.92
N SER A 556 -15.81 17.37 -7.02
CA SER A 556 -16.71 16.40 -7.64
C SER A 556 -15.93 15.25 -8.26
N LEU A 557 -16.33 14.02 -7.94
CA LEU A 557 -15.72 12.80 -8.48
C LEU A 557 -15.74 12.82 -10.01
N GLY A 558 -14.60 12.48 -10.60
CA GLY A 558 -14.45 12.32 -12.03
C GLY A 558 -14.34 13.62 -12.83
N LYS A 559 -14.58 14.79 -12.21
CA LYS A 559 -14.31 16.10 -12.82
C LYS A 559 -12.84 16.47 -12.68
N LEU A 560 -12.40 17.43 -13.50
CA LEU A 560 -11.03 17.93 -13.50
C LEU A 560 -10.87 19.08 -12.49
N LYS A 561 -9.82 19.01 -11.70
CA LYS A 561 -9.31 20.10 -10.88
C LYS A 561 -8.15 20.76 -11.62
N LEU A 562 -8.20 22.07 -11.79
CA LEU A 562 -7.03 22.85 -12.24
C LEU A 562 -6.04 22.93 -11.08
N GLU A 563 -4.88 22.30 -11.22
CA GLU A 563 -3.83 22.30 -10.19
C GLU A 563 -2.86 23.46 -10.39
N HIS A 564 -2.41 23.65 -11.64
CA HIS A 564 -1.40 24.65 -11.96
C HIS A 564 -1.73 25.36 -13.27
N LYS A 565 -1.37 26.66 -13.30
CA LYS A 565 -1.16 27.41 -14.54
C LYS A 565 0.33 27.50 -14.77
N ILE A 566 0.77 27.15 -15.96
CA ILE A 566 2.17 26.96 -16.34
C ILE A 566 2.54 28.05 -17.35
N LYS A 567 3.73 28.65 -17.21
CA LYS A 567 4.30 29.58 -18.21
C LYS A 567 5.24 28.87 -19.20
N GLU A 568 5.89 27.82 -18.73
CA GLU A 568 6.78 26.97 -19.49
C GLU A 568 6.81 25.59 -18.81
N GLY A 569 6.79 24.52 -19.59
CA GLY A 569 6.89 23.14 -19.09
C GLY A 569 7.80 22.30 -19.97
N ILE A 570 8.72 21.55 -19.36
CA ILE A 570 9.71 20.71 -20.07
C ILE A 570 9.45 19.25 -19.69
N PHE A 571 8.81 18.50 -20.56
CA PHE A 571 8.44 17.10 -20.35
C PHE A 571 9.48 16.20 -21.03
N VAL A 572 10.51 15.78 -20.30
CA VAL A 572 11.65 15.05 -20.88
C VAL A 572 11.29 13.60 -21.17
N MET A 573 10.65 12.94 -20.20
CA MET A 573 10.22 11.55 -20.28
C MET A 573 9.11 11.28 -19.26
N PRO A 574 8.41 10.14 -19.31
CA PRO A 574 7.41 9.78 -18.30
C PRO A 574 7.92 10.03 -16.87
N LYS A 575 7.16 10.81 -16.09
CA LYS A 575 7.44 11.18 -14.69
C LYS A 575 8.67 12.07 -14.45
N VAL A 576 9.20 12.70 -15.49
CA VAL A 576 10.29 13.68 -15.39
C VAL A 576 9.91 14.94 -16.16
N TYR A 577 9.46 15.97 -15.43
CA TYR A 577 8.99 17.23 -15.97
C TYR A 577 9.16 18.41 -15.01
#